data_AF-A0A0K8J8K4-F1
#
_entry.id   AF-A0A0K8J8K4-F1
#
_cell.length_a   1.000
_cell.length_b   1.000
_cell.length_c   1.000
_cell.angle_alpha   90.00
_cell.angle_beta   90.00
_cell.angle_gamma   90.00
#
_symmetry.space_group_name_H-M   'P 1'
#
loop_
_entity.id
_entity.type
_entity.pdbx_description
1 polymer ?
#
loop_
_entity_poly.entity_id
_entity_poly.type
_entity_poly.pdbx_seq_one_letter_code
_entity_poly.pdbx_strand_id
1 'polypeptide(L)'
;MKYLKFLCLLSVFFLFANSTDIAYGADNEVWESGNIYYWKTSNVTRGSSTDLTDAIQGAINNSSGNREIHVYCSGNLTRTISLSGDLTLRFHNNSLKNTHGATAFHREGSGNIKIYDLTLDNTKGGFGFRLSRASDLHFENINIKGGSIGIRVDSHPSRPYEDGRWVYNLTVKNCTFEGCSSHGLETYGVDGCYIDNIKARDCGECGVLLNKTVNGTVGSVDAYRCCYGGGYAGFRLANYCKNITVDYIKSVECGRGFFTVSDIRDVTVKEVYIRDCSNHSILLQNSDNVRILGGTYGGVALNHYTSSNCLINANAVRRIRNRATNMYLDGMGRTDNGADVSQYANTTHPNAHWVLVPVGNYYYLVNEATGMKIDGYGRTVNGDAVSQYSGSTTHANAQWSLVEASNGYYYIVNRATGMKLDGYGRTGSGDICSQYSGSTTHYNAQWTFVDTKYDNVLNPR
;
A
#
# COMPACT_ATOMS: atom_id res chain seq x y z
N MET A 1 -69.61 26.44 -45.38
CA MET A 1 -69.02 26.45 -46.74
C MET A 1 -67.75 27.28 -46.70
N LYS A 2 -66.63 26.69 -47.17
CA LYS A 2 -65.38 27.26 -47.75
C LYS A 2 -65.17 28.78 -47.52
N TYR A 3 -64.01 29.27 -47.09
CA TYR A 3 -62.77 29.25 -47.85
C TYR A 3 -61.53 29.51 -46.99
N LEU A 4 -60.51 28.72 -47.29
CA LEU A 4 -59.08 28.93 -47.06
C LEU A 4 -58.63 30.29 -47.62
N LYS A 5 -57.86 31.09 -46.87
CA LYS A 5 -56.84 31.99 -47.45
C LYS A 5 -55.91 32.66 -46.42
N PHE A 6 -54.64 32.68 -46.83
CA PHE A 6 -53.52 33.54 -46.42
C PHE A 6 -52.61 33.14 -45.26
N LEU A 7 -51.52 32.47 -45.67
CA LEU A 7 -50.18 32.61 -45.10
C LEU A 7 -49.69 34.05 -45.34
N CYS A 8 -49.29 34.76 -44.29
CA CYS A 8 -48.30 35.84 -44.37
C CYS A 8 -47.30 35.63 -43.24
N LEU A 9 -46.03 35.49 -43.62
CA LEU A 9 -44.87 35.46 -42.75
C LEU A 9 -44.92 36.64 -41.77
N LEU A 10 -44.79 36.35 -40.48
CA LEU A 10 -44.22 37.30 -39.53
C LEU A 10 -43.04 36.61 -38.83
N SER A 11 -41.85 36.95 -39.32
CA SER A 11 -40.56 36.72 -38.69
C SER A 11 -40.56 37.39 -37.32
N VAL A 12 -40.81 36.61 -36.27
CA VAL A 12 -40.59 37.05 -34.89
C VAL A 12 -39.13 36.76 -34.54
N PHE A 13 -38.39 37.86 -34.44
CA PHE A 13 -37.13 37.97 -33.72
C PHE A 13 -37.19 37.18 -32.40
N PHE A 14 -36.50 36.05 -32.31
CA PHE A 14 -36.10 35.48 -31.03
C PHE A 14 -34.88 36.28 -30.55
N LEU A 15 -35.12 37.23 -29.64
CA LEU A 15 -34.07 37.77 -28.80
C LEU A 15 -34.45 37.56 -27.33
N PHE A 16 -33.46 37.06 -26.60
CA PHE A 16 -33.38 36.83 -25.15
C PHE A 16 -33.91 35.49 -24.61
N ALA A 17 -33.11 34.46 -24.83
CA ALA A 17 -32.36 33.87 -23.73
C ALA A 17 -31.03 33.36 -24.30
N ASN A 18 -29.99 34.21 -24.26
CA ASN A 18 -28.62 33.67 -24.28
C ASN A 18 -28.57 32.70 -23.11
N SER A 19 -28.29 31.44 -23.39
CA SER A 19 -28.13 30.39 -22.40
C SER A 19 -27.30 30.95 -21.26
N THR A 20 -27.94 31.08 -20.11
CA THR A 20 -27.29 31.48 -18.88
C THR A 20 -26.12 30.52 -18.64
N ASP A 21 -24.91 31.06 -18.71
CA ASP A 21 -23.68 30.53 -18.14
C ASP A 21 -23.85 30.45 -16.62
N ILE A 22 -24.62 29.47 -16.14
CA ILE A 22 -25.05 29.44 -14.75
C ILE A 22 -23.93 28.85 -13.89
N ALA A 23 -23.42 29.69 -12.99
CA ALA A 23 -23.16 29.32 -11.61
C ALA A 23 -23.87 28.00 -11.20
N TYR A 24 -23.13 26.99 -10.75
CA TYR A 24 -23.64 25.66 -10.39
C TYR A 24 -24.46 25.64 -9.09
N GLY A 25 -24.63 26.81 -8.46
CA GLY A 25 -25.60 27.04 -7.40
C GLY A 25 -25.03 27.00 -5.99
N ALA A 26 -23.71 26.81 -5.82
CA ALA A 26 -23.08 26.94 -4.51
C ALA A 26 -22.83 28.41 -4.16
N ASP A 27 -22.89 28.76 -2.87
CA ASP A 27 -22.70 30.14 -2.40
C ASP A 27 -21.32 30.69 -2.78
N ASN A 28 -20.29 29.85 -2.69
CA ASN A 28 -18.94 30.14 -3.14
C ASN A 28 -18.51 29.09 -4.16
N GLU A 29 -18.21 29.52 -5.38
CA GLU A 29 -17.82 28.60 -6.44
C GLU A 29 -16.89 29.23 -7.48
N VAL A 30 -16.18 28.35 -8.16
CA VAL A 30 -15.33 28.62 -9.32
C VAL A 30 -15.82 27.78 -10.48
N TRP A 31 -16.03 28.39 -11.63
CA TRP A 31 -16.50 27.71 -12.84
C TRP A 31 -15.83 28.29 -14.08
N GLU A 32 -15.98 27.60 -15.20
CA GLU A 32 -15.47 28.00 -16.51
C GLU A 32 -16.64 28.28 -17.45
N SER A 33 -16.55 29.36 -18.23
CA SER A 33 -17.40 29.60 -19.39
C SER A 33 -16.54 30.14 -20.54
N GLY A 34 -16.62 29.46 -21.69
CA GLY A 34 -15.71 29.70 -22.80
C GLY A 34 -14.26 29.46 -22.38
N ASN A 35 -13.41 30.47 -22.53
CA ASN A 35 -11.99 30.45 -22.12
C ASN A 35 -11.71 31.28 -20.86
N ILE A 36 -12.75 31.54 -20.06
CA ILE A 36 -12.68 32.42 -18.88
C ILE A 36 -13.16 31.63 -17.66
N TYR A 37 -12.37 31.70 -16.59
CA TYR A 37 -12.72 31.21 -15.27
C TYR A 37 -13.34 32.34 -14.46
N TYR A 38 -14.45 32.06 -13.79
CA TYR A 38 -15.18 32.99 -12.96
C TYR A 38 -15.18 32.50 -11.51
N TRP A 39 -15.31 33.43 -10.56
CA TRP A 39 -15.57 33.07 -9.17
C TRP A 39 -16.64 33.94 -8.54
N LYS A 40 -17.37 33.31 -7.62
CA LYS A 40 -18.49 33.87 -6.88
C LYS A 40 -18.28 33.60 -5.41
N THR A 41 -18.63 34.56 -4.56
CA THR A 41 -18.68 34.38 -3.10
C THR A 41 -19.93 35.02 -2.52
N SER A 42 -20.59 34.34 -1.59
CA SER A 42 -21.89 34.72 -1.04
C SER A 42 -22.91 35.05 -2.15
N ASN A 43 -22.98 34.21 -3.18
CA ASN A 43 -23.85 34.38 -4.35
C ASN A 43 -23.61 35.62 -5.22
N VAL A 44 -22.49 36.32 -5.05
CA VAL A 44 -22.13 37.49 -5.87
C VAL A 44 -20.87 37.19 -6.68
N THR A 45 -20.95 37.32 -8.01
CA THR A 45 -19.78 37.17 -8.89
C THR A 45 -18.76 38.24 -8.54
N ARG A 46 -17.57 37.83 -8.13
CA ARG A 46 -16.53 38.73 -7.63
C ARG A 46 -15.47 39.06 -8.69
N GLY A 47 -15.30 38.18 -9.67
CA GLY A 47 -14.43 38.46 -10.82
C GLY A 47 -14.32 37.30 -11.80
N SER A 48 -13.42 37.49 -12.77
CA SER A 48 -13.10 36.55 -13.83
C SER A 48 -11.65 36.67 -14.26
N SER A 49 -11.03 35.59 -14.74
CA SER A 49 -9.67 35.55 -15.28
C SER A 49 -9.55 34.46 -16.35
N THR A 50 -8.58 34.57 -17.25
CA THR A 50 -8.17 33.48 -18.14
C THR A 50 -7.27 32.45 -17.46
N ASP A 51 -6.91 32.68 -16.19
CA ASP A 51 -6.07 31.79 -15.36
C ASP A 51 -6.90 31.22 -14.21
N LEU A 52 -7.06 29.89 -14.17
CA LEU A 52 -7.81 29.19 -13.12
C LEU A 52 -7.23 29.47 -11.73
N THR A 53 -5.92 29.71 -11.64
CA THR A 53 -5.26 30.03 -10.38
C THR A 53 -5.78 31.33 -9.78
N ASP A 54 -6.04 32.35 -10.61
CA ASP A 54 -6.65 33.61 -10.15
C ASP A 54 -8.06 33.38 -9.63
N ALA A 55 -8.85 32.55 -10.30
CA ALA A 55 -10.23 32.31 -9.91
C ALA A 55 -10.32 31.55 -8.58
N ILE A 56 -9.51 30.50 -8.39
CA ILE A 56 -9.44 29.77 -7.12
C ILE A 56 -8.91 30.68 -6.01
N GLN A 57 -7.81 31.40 -6.24
CA GLN A 57 -7.24 32.29 -5.22
C GLN A 57 -8.18 33.46 -4.91
N GLY A 58 -8.88 34.00 -5.90
CA GLY A 58 -9.90 35.03 -5.76
C GLY A 58 -11.07 34.56 -4.90
N ALA A 59 -11.58 33.34 -5.13
CA ALA A 59 -12.62 32.75 -4.30
C ALA A 59 -12.18 32.61 -2.83
N ILE A 60 -10.95 32.16 -2.59
CA ILE A 60 -10.36 32.07 -1.24
C ILE A 60 -10.24 33.47 -0.61
N ASN A 61 -9.74 34.46 -1.34
CA ASN A 61 -9.50 35.81 -0.83
C ASN A 61 -10.79 36.61 -0.60
N ASN A 62 -11.85 36.35 -1.37
CA ASN A 62 -13.12 37.08 -1.31
C ASN A 62 -14.20 36.40 -0.46
N SER A 63 -13.84 35.32 0.23
CA SER A 63 -14.69 34.68 1.24
C SER A 63 -14.09 34.90 2.64
N SER A 64 -14.84 34.61 3.71
CA SER A 64 -14.38 34.75 5.11
C SER A 64 -15.11 33.74 6.02
N GLY A 65 -14.51 33.39 7.16
CA GLY A 65 -15.06 32.38 8.09
C GLY A 65 -14.89 30.93 7.62
N ASN A 66 -15.63 29.99 8.22
CA ASN A 66 -15.68 28.56 7.83
C ASN A 66 -16.33 28.41 6.45
N ARG A 67 -15.51 28.54 5.41
CA ARG A 67 -15.92 28.69 4.02
C ARG A 67 -15.79 27.38 3.27
N GLU A 68 -16.85 27.01 2.56
CA GLU A 68 -16.85 25.94 1.57
C GLU A 68 -16.86 26.56 0.17
N ILE A 69 -15.87 26.20 -0.65
CA ILE A 69 -15.72 26.66 -2.03
C ILE A 69 -15.76 25.44 -2.96
N HIS A 70 -16.65 25.50 -3.94
CA HIS A 70 -16.82 24.46 -4.94
C HIS A 70 -16.08 24.84 -6.22
N VAL A 71 -15.15 24.02 -6.67
CA VAL A 71 -14.42 24.19 -7.93
C VAL A 71 -15.01 23.21 -8.94
N TYR A 72 -15.80 23.72 -9.88
CA TYR A 72 -16.55 22.92 -10.86
C TYR A 72 -15.85 22.78 -12.22
N CYS A 73 -14.60 23.22 -12.32
CA CYS A 73 -13.83 23.19 -13.55
C CYS A 73 -12.43 22.60 -13.36
N SER A 74 -11.87 22.16 -14.47
CA SER A 74 -10.51 21.64 -14.59
C SER A 74 -9.60 22.71 -15.22
N GLY A 75 -8.28 22.60 -15.08
CA GLY A 75 -7.36 23.54 -15.72
C GLY A 75 -5.95 23.57 -15.15
N ASN A 76 -5.16 24.53 -15.61
CA ASN A 76 -3.76 24.69 -15.19
C ASN A 76 -3.66 25.58 -13.95
N LEU A 77 -2.80 25.16 -13.02
CA LEU A 77 -2.26 26.01 -11.98
C LEU A 77 -0.95 26.62 -12.50
N THR A 78 -0.93 27.93 -12.65
CA THR A 78 0.22 28.73 -13.12
C THR A 78 1.08 29.25 -11.96
N ARG A 79 0.58 29.13 -10.72
CA ARG A 79 1.29 29.44 -9.47
C ARG A 79 0.69 28.69 -8.27
N THR A 80 1.36 28.76 -7.13
CA THR A 80 0.90 28.15 -5.88
C THR A 80 -0.42 28.76 -5.42
N ILE A 81 -1.40 27.91 -5.09
CA ILE A 81 -2.58 28.31 -4.33
C ILE A 81 -2.20 28.45 -2.85
N SER A 82 -2.34 29.67 -2.34
CA SER A 82 -2.12 29.98 -0.92
C SER A 82 -3.41 29.70 -0.16
N LEU A 83 -3.39 28.61 0.61
CA LEU A 83 -4.52 28.21 1.45
C LEU A 83 -4.58 29.07 2.71
N SER A 84 -5.78 29.17 3.28
CA SER A 84 -6.08 29.84 4.54
C SER A 84 -6.66 28.85 5.55
N GLY A 85 -6.71 29.22 6.82
CA GLY A 85 -7.56 28.53 7.79
C GLY A 85 -9.04 28.58 7.44
N ASP A 86 -9.81 27.74 8.11
CA ASP A 86 -11.27 27.61 8.06
C ASP A 86 -11.80 27.37 6.64
N LEU A 87 -11.11 26.52 5.87
CA LEU A 87 -11.35 26.35 4.44
C LEU A 87 -11.75 24.92 4.08
N THR A 88 -12.82 24.78 3.31
CA THR A 88 -13.16 23.55 2.61
C THR A 88 -13.12 23.79 1.10
N LEU A 89 -12.34 23.00 0.36
CA LEU A 89 -12.33 22.98 -1.11
C LEU A 89 -12.91 21.66 -1.60
N ARG A 90 -13.91 21.74 -2.48
CA ARG A 90 -14.49 20.57 -3.18
C ARG A 90 -14.25 20.69 -4.67
N PHE A 91 -13.52 19.74 -5.24
CA PHE A 91 -13.17 19.77 -6.66
C PHE A 91 -14.11 18.92 -7.53
N HIS A 92 -15.04 18.15 -6.96
CA HIS A 92 -16.05 17.38 -7.71
C HIS A 92 -15.45 16.47 -8.80
N ASN A 93 -14.31 15.85 -8.51
CA ASN A 93 -13.51 15.01 -9.41
C ASN A 93 -12.86 15.76 -10.59
N ASN A 94 -12.80 17.09 -10.56
CA ASN A 94 -12.07 17.87 -11.54
C ASN A 94 -10.56 17.65 -11.46
N SER A 95 -9.89 17.87 -12.60
CA SER A 95 -8.46 17.66 -12.77
C SER A 95 -7.72 18.99 -12.87
N LEU A 96 -6.71 19.16 -12.04
CA LEU A 96 -5.79 20.30 -12.09
C LEU A 96 -4.41 19.86 -12.54
N LYS A 97 -3.70 20.74 -13.24
CA LYS A 97 -2.31 20.52 -13.65
C LYS A 97 -1.40 21.61 -13.12
N ASN A 98 -0.43 21.26 -12.29
CA ASN A 98 0.63 22.17 -11.88
C ASN A 98 1.61 22.38 -13.04
N THR A 99 1.59 23.57 -13.62
CA THR A 99 2.50 23.95 -14.72
C THR A 99 3.72 24.76 -14.28
N HIS A 100 3.77 25.20 -13.01
CA HIS A 100 4.79 26.09 -12.50
C HIS A 100 5.91 25.36 -11.74
N GLY A 101 5.68 24.13 -11.30
CA GLY A 101 6.70 23.24 -10.73
C GLY A 101 7.12 23.53 -9.28
N ALA A 102 6.53 24.54 -8.64
CA ALA A 102 6.61 24.72 -7.19
C ALA A 102 5.47 23.96 -6.51
N THR A 103 5.30 24.13 -5.20
CA THR A 103 4.19 23.47 -4.47
C THR A 103 2.83 23.93 -5.01
N ALA A 104 1.92 23.01 -5.33
CA ALA A 104 0.62 23.36 -5.89
C ALA A 104 -0.28 24.05 -4.85
N PHE A 105 -0.40 23.46 -3.65
CA PHE A 105 -1.19 24.00 -2.55
C PHE A 105 -0.34 24.15 -1.29
N HIS A 106 -0.28 25.36 -0.75
CA HIS A 106 0.58 25.67 0.38
C HIS A 106 -0.15 26.38 1.51
N ARG A 107 0.14 25.96 2.74
CA ARG A 107 -0.21 26.68 3.98
C ARG A 107 0.99 26.69 4.92
N GLU A 108 1.32 27.87 5.42
CA GLU A 108 2.09 28.01 6.66
C GLU A 108 1.27 28.82 7.68
N GLY A 109 0.81 28.15 8.75
CA GLY A 109 0.07 28.76 9.85
C GLY A 109 -1.12 27.90 10.31
N SER A 110 -1.89 28.43 11.26
CA SER A 110 -3.02 27.71 11.88
C SER A 110 -4.30 27.68 11.05
N GLY A 111 -5.26 26.87 11.50
CA GLY A 111 -6.63 26.77 10.98
C GLY A 111 -6.93 25.42 10.33
N ASN A 112 -8.22 25.04 10.32
CA ASN A 112 -8.67 23.79 9.73
C ASN A 112 -8.79 23.88 8.21
N ILE A 113 -8.42 22.82 7.49
CA ILE A 113 -8.51 22.77 6.03
C ILE A 113 -9.02 21.39 5.61
N LYS A 114 -10.04 21.37 4.74
CA LYS A 114 -10.60 20.14 4.18
C LYS A 114 -10.56 20.19 2.66
N ILE A 115 -10.05 19.13 2.03
CA ILE A 115 -9.90 19.04 0.58
C ILE A 115 -10.56 17.74 0.10
N TYR A 116 -11.41 17.85 -0.91
CA TYR A 116 -12.18 16.73 -1.45
C TYR A 116 -12.09 16.62 -2.97
N ASP A 117 -12.04 15.38 -3.46
CA ASP A 117 -12.38 14.98 -4.83
C ASP A 117 -11.51 15.63 -5.92
N LEU A 118 -10.18 15.61 -5.76
CA LEU A 118 -9.24 16.25 -6.68
C LEU A 118 -8.35 15.22 -7.39
N THR A 119 -8.18 15.40 -8.71
CA THR A 119 -7.03 14.82 -9.42
C THR A 119 -6.01 15.92 -9.74
N LEU A 120 -4.75 15.73 -9.36
CA LEU A 120 -3.66 16.67 -9.58
C LEU A 120 -2.53 16.02 -10.39
N ASP A 121 -2.33 16.50 -11.62
CA ASP A 121 -1.07 16.29 -12.35
C ASP A 121 -0.01 17.26 -11.79
N ASN A 122 0.88 16.73 -10.96
CA ASN A 122 1.97 17.44 -10.31
C ASN A 122 3.35 17.10 -10.92
N THR A 123 3.39 16.53 -12.13
CA THR A 123 4.62 16.03 -12.76
C THR A 123 5.69 17.09 -12.98
N LYS A 124 5.32 18.38 -12.99
CA LYS A 124 6.28 19.48 -13.15
C LYS A 124 7.20 19.67 -11.93
N GLY A 125 6.78 19.25 -10.73
CA GLY A 125 7.61 19.31 -9.52
C GLY A 125 6.88 19.88 -8.30
N GLY A 126 7.63 20.00 -7.20
CA GLY A 126 7.13 20.51 -5.92
C GLY A 126 6.19 19.55 -5.19
N PHE A 127 5.68 19.99 -4.04
CA PHE A 127 4.69 19.22 -3.29
C PHE A 127 3.30 19.36 -3.93
N GLY A 128 2.47 18.33 -3.86
CA GLY A 128 1.05 18.48 -4.17
C GLY A 128 0.40 19.38 -3.11
N PHE A 129 0.51 18.98 -1.86
CA PHE A 129 0.11 19.76 -0.69
C PHE A 129 1.24 19.85 0.32
N ARG A 130 1.49 21.06 0.83
CA ARG A 130 2.32 21.26 2.02
C ARG A 130 1.63 22.16 3.02
N LEU A 131 1.22 21.58 4.14
CA LEU A 131 0.56 22.28 5.24
C LEU A 131 1.44 22.21 6.50
N SER A 132 1.99 23.35 6.88
CA SER A 132 2.82 23.53 8.07
C SER A 132 2.06 24.27 9.16
N ARG A 133 2.11 23.79 10.41
CA ARG A 133 1.50 24.41 11.61
C ARG A 133 -0.04 24.46 11.61
N ALA A 134 -0.70 23.67 10.77
CA ALA A 134 -2.15 23.58 10.66
C ALA A 134 -2.67 22.27 11.28
N SER A 135 -3.78 22.35 12.03
CA SER A 135 -4.46 21.22 12.67
C SER A 135 -5.85 21.04 12.07
N ASP A 136 -6.52 19.94 12.40
CA ASP A 136 -7.89 19.63 11.97
C ASP A 136 -7.98 19.58 10.43
N LEU A 137 -7.10 18.77 9.85
CA LEU A 137 -6.91 18.64 8.41
C LEU A 137 -7.65 17.42 7.88
N HIS A 138 -8.31 17.56 6.72
CA HIS A 138 -9.00 16.46 6.05
C HIS A 138 -8.64 16.41 4.56
N PHE A 139 -8.22 15.25 4.08
CA PHE A 139 -8.04 14.96 2.66
C PHE A 139 -8.82 13.71 2.31
N GLU A 140 -9.69 13.79 1.32
CA GLU A 140 -10.46 12.62 0.89
C GLU A 140 -10.65 12.60 -0.62
N ASN A 141 -10.45 11.41 -1.21
CA ASN A 141 -10.54 11.17 -2.66
C ASN A 141 -9.57 12.06 -3.46
N ILE A 142 -8.30 12.08 -3.06
CA ILE A 142 -7.25 12.87 -3.72
C ILE A 142 -6.31 11.96 -4.51
N ASN A 143 -6.15 12.21 -5.81
CA ASN A 143 -5.22 11.50 -6.68
C ASN A 143 -4.12 12.46 -7.15
N ILE A 144 -2.86 12.16 -6.84
CA ILE A 144 -1.71 13.00 -7.22
C ILE A 144 -0.72 12.18 -8.05
N LYS A 145 -0.35 12.73 -9.22
CA LYS A 145 0.67 12.16 -10.10
C LYS A 145 1.91 13.04 -10.15
N GLY A 146 3.09 12.48 -9.86
CA GLY A 146 4.36 13.19 -9.89
C GLY A 146 4.60 14.15 -8.72
N GLY A 147 5.60 15.02 -8.86
CA GLY A 147 6.04 15.93 -7.82
C GLY A 147 7.09 15.32 -6.88
N SER A 148 7.51 16.07 -5.86
CA SER A 148 8.42 15.56 -4.83
C SER A 148 7.67 14.71 -3.81
N ILE A 149 6.84 15.33 -2.97
CA ILE A 149 5.91 14.64 -2.05
C ILE A 149 4.48 14.94 -2.44
N GLY A 150 3.61 13.93 -2.43
CA GLY A 150 2.19 14.10 -2.69
C GLY A 150 1.52 15.02 -1.66
N ILE A 151 1.40 14.54 -0.42
CA ILE A 151 0.88 15.33 0.71
C ILE A 151 1.91 15.34 1.84
N ARG A 152 2.26 16.56 2.30
CA ARG A 152 3.12 16.82 3.45
C ARG A 152 2.35 17.60 4.50
N VAL A 153 2.23 17.02 5.69
CA VAL A 153 1.71 17.71 6.89
C VAL A 153 2.80 17.74 7.94
N ASP A 154 3.15 18.94 8.40
CA ASP A 154 4.25 19.10 9.35
C ASP A 154 3.95 20.15 10.44
N SER A 155 4.54 19.94 11.62
CA SER A 155 4.39 20.87 12.75
C SER A 155 5.16 22.19 12.56
N HIS A 156 6.13 22.21 11.64
CA HIS A 156 6.97 23.38 11.38
C HIS A 156 7.72 23.24 10.05
N PRO A 157 7.83 24.31 9.23
CA PRO A 157 8.43 24.21 7.89
C PRO A 157 9.92 23.81 7.87
N SER A 158 10.69 24.14 8.91
CA SER A 158 12.16 23.88 8.94
C SER A 158 12.69 23.07 10.12
N ARG A 159 11.87 22.80 11.14
CA ARG A 159 12.30 22.11 12.38
C ARG A 159 11.17 21.27 12.99
N PRO A 160 10.48 20.44 12.19
CA PRO A 160 9.37 19.62 12.69
C PRO A 160 9.82 18.53 13.68
N TYR A 161 11.13 18.23 13.74
CA TYR A 161 11.74 17.30 14.70
C TYR A 161 11.77 17.80 16.14
N GLU A 162 11.69 19.12 16.38
CA GLU A 162 11.81 19.66 17.73
C GLU A 162 10.66 19.21 18.63
N ASP A 163 11.00 18.84 19.86
CA ASP A 163 10.04 18.47 20.88
C ASP A 163 9.05 19.62 21.17
N GLY A 164 7.82 19.26 21.53
CA GLY A 164 6.74 20.21 21.79
C GLY A 164 6.12 20.83 20.52
N ARG A 165 6.63 20.53 19.32
CA ARG A 165 5.99 20.92 18.06
C ARG A 165 5.07 19.83 17.55
N TRP A 166 3.77 20.12 17.59
CA TRP A 166 2.70 19.23 17.17
C TRP A 166 1.65 19.99 16.37
N VAL A 167 1.10 19.31 15.37
CA VAL A 167 -0.22 19.62 14.80
C VAL A 167 -1.14 18.44 15.08
N TYR A 168 -2.45 18.70 15.10
CA TYR A 168 -3.42 17.75 15.62
C TYR A 168 -4.45 17.34 14.58
N ASN A 169 -5.03 16.16 14.77
CA ASN A 169 -6.24 15.70 14.08
C ASN A 169 -6.14 15.72 12.55
N LEU A 170 -5.29 14.86 11.99
CA LEU A 170 -5.17 14.66 10.55
C LEU A 170 -6.06 13.50 10.08
N THR A 171 -6.88 13.71 9.05
CA THR A 171 -7.58 12.65 8.31
C THR A 171 -7.12 12.61 6.86
N VAL A 172 -6.70 11.44 6.36
CA VAL A 172 -6.38 11.21 4.95
C VAL A 172 -7.04 9.90 4.49
N LYS A 173 -7.98 9.98 3.56
CA LYS A 173 -8.78 8.83 3.12
C LYS A 173 -8.82 8.68 1.60
N ASN A 174 -8.78 7.45 1.11
CA ASN A 174 -9.01 7.14 -0.30
C ASN A 174 -8.10 7.93 -1.25
N CYS A 175 -6.83 8.06 -0.89
CA CYS A 175 -5.87 8.86 -1.67
C CYS A 175 -4.92 7.98 -2.46
N THR A 176 -4.59 8.42 -3.68
CA THR A 176 -3.61 7.77 -4.55
C THR A 176 -2.42 8.68 -4.83
N PHE A 177 -1.22 8.15 -4.71
CA PHE A 177 0.03 8.84 -5.03
C PHE A 177 0.82 8.01 -6.05
N GLU A 178 1.10 8.56 -7.22
CA GLU A 178 1.80 7.87 -8.30
C GLU A 178 3.02 8.65 -8.77
N GLY A 179 4.20 8.04 -8.77
CA GLY A 179 5.40 8.64 -9.38
C GLY A 179 5.96 9.86 -8.64
N CYS A 180 5.63 10.07 -7.36
CA CYS A 180 6.29 11.08 -6.54
C CYS A 180 7.77 10.74 -6.38
N SER A 181 8.69 11.70 -6.58
CA SER A 181 10.14 11.42 -6.52
C SER A 181 10.69 11.18 -5.10
N SER A 182 9.91 11.54 -4.08
CA SER A 182 10.16 11.25 -2.66
C SER A 182 8.97 10.42 -2.12
N HIS A 183 8.20 10.94 -1.16
CA HIS A 183 7.12 10.22 -0.50
C HIS A 183 5.75 10.42 -1.17
N GLY A 184 4.84 9.44 -1.07
CA GLY A 184 3.43 9.67 -1.39
C GLY A 184 2.76 10.56 -0.34
N LEU A 185 2.75 10.09 0.90
CA LEU A 185 2.26 10.81 2.09
C LEU A 185 3.35 10.87 3.16
N GLU A 186 3.59 12.06 3.71
CA GLU A 186 4.51 12.25 4.83
C GLU A 186 3.92 13.14 5.93
N THR A 187 3.88 12.64 7.15
CA THR A 187 3.62 13.44 8.37
C THR A 187 4.93 13.77 9.08
N TYR A 188 5.03 14.90 9.80
CA TYR A 188 6.17 15.22 10.67
C TYR A 188 5.78 16.07 11.89
N GLY A 189 5.68 15.44 13.06
CA GLY A 189 5.21 16.10 14.28
C GLY A 189 3.69 16.19 14.31
N VAL A 190 3.01 15.06 14.13
CA VAL A 190 1.54 14.97 14.12
C VAL A 190 1.07 14.17 15.34
N ASP A 191 0.13 14.71 16.10
CA ASP A 191 -0.53 14.02 17.21
C ASP A 191 -2.01 13.81 16.87
N GLY A 192 -2.43 12.56 16.70
CA GLY A 192 -3.78 12.24 16.26
C GLY A 192 -3.88 12.21 14.74
N CYS A 193 -3.93 11.00 14.17
CA CYS A 193 -4.27 10.83 12.75
C CYS A 193 -5.15 9.62 12.47
N TYR A 194 -6.00 9.73 11.45
CA TYR A 194 -6.69 8.61 10.79
C TYR A 194 -6.33 8.58 9.31
N ILE A 195 -5.60 7.55 8.90
CA ILE A 195 -5.14 7.39 7.51
C ILE A 195 -5.68 6.09 6.97
N ASP A 196 -6.41 6.10 5.85
CA ASP A 196 -7.05 4.90 5.35
C ASP A 196 -7.15 4.85 3.82
N ASN A 197 -7.10 3.64 3.28
CA ASN A 197 -7.18 3.34 1.86
C ASN A 197 -6.20 4.18 1.03
N ILE A 198 -4.92 4.12 1.40
CA ILE A 198 -3.85 4.80 0.67
C ILE A 198 -3.26 3.87 -0.37
N LYS A 199 -3.22 4.31 -1.63
CA LYS A 199 -2.55 3.62 -2.73
C LYS A 199 -1.32 4.41 -3.15
N ALA A 200 -0.14 3.81 -3.01
CA ALA A 200 1.11 4.41 -3.45
C ALA A 200 1.73 3.56 -4.56
N ARG A 201 2.13 4.19 -5.66
CA ARG A 201 2.69 3.54 -6.86
C ARG A 201 3.96 4.26 -7.28
N ASP A 202 5.05 3.51 -7.41
CA ASP A 202 6.30 4.00 -8.01
C ASP A 202 6.85 5.29 -7.36
N CYS A 203 6.63 5.46 -6.05
CA CYS A 203 7.23 6.57 -5.29
C CYS A 203 8.73 6.32 -5.12
N GLY A 204 9.57 7.36 -5.22
CA GLY A 204 11.03 7.25 -5.11
C GLY A 204 11.52 6.86 -3.72
N GLU A 205 10.75 7.22 -2.68
CA GLU A 205 10.97 6.83 -1.29
C GLU A 205 9.71 6.11 -0.76
N CYS A 206 9.25 6.42 0.45
CA CYS A 206 8.07 5.76 1.01
C CYS A 206 6.77 5.99 0.23
N GLY A 207 5.92 4.96 0.17
CA GLY A 207 4.52 5.20 -0.17
C GLY A 207 3.84 6.04 0.90
N VAL A 208 3.97 5.61 2.16
CA VAL A 208 3.57 6.39 3.34
C VAL A 208 4.70 6.39 4.37
N LEU A 209 5.08 7.58 4.84
CA LEU A 209 6.01 7.78 5.94
C LEU A 209 5.31 8.54 7.07
N LEU A 210 5.18 7.89 8.23
CA LEU A 210 4.89 8.62 9.46
C LEU A 210 6.19 8.96 10.16
N ASN A 211 6.48 10.25 10.28
CA ASN A 211 7.67 10.78 10.94
C ASN A 211 7.23 11.52 12.21
N LYS A 212 7.76 11.20 13.39
CA LYS A 212 7.35 11.82 14.67
C LYS A 212 5.83 11.97 14.77
N THR A 213 5.13 10.84 14.61
CA THR A 213 3.67 10.80 14.63
C THR A 213 3.19 9.94 15.79
N VAL A 214 2.26 10.47 16.57
CA VAL A 214 1.74 9.80 17.76
C VAL A 214 0.22 9.70 17.72
N ASN A 215 -0.33 8.72 18.43
CA ASN A 215 -1.77 8.54 18.62
C ASN A 215 -2.54 8.40 17.30
N GLY A 216 -2.10 7.49 16.43
CA GLY A 216 -2.59 7.35 15.06
C GLY A 216 -3.23 5.99 14.78
N THR A 217 -4.22 5.99 13.89
CA THR A 217 -4.79 4.78 13.29
C THR A 217 -4.56 4.80 11.79
N VAL A 218 -4.06 3.69 11.25
CA VAL A 218 -3.90 3.46 9.83
C VAL A 218 -4.76 2.27 9.44
N GLY A 219 -5.79 2.47 8.60
CA GLY A 219 -6.59 1.37 8.09
C GLY A 219 -5.78 0.54 7.10
N SER A 220 -5.56 1.06 5.89
CA SER A 220 -4.78 0.34 4.88
C SER A 220 -3.77 1.20 4.12
N VAL A 221 -2.60 0.61 3.88
CA VAL A 221 -1.59 1.10 2.93
C VAL A 221 -1.32 0.00 1.92
N ASP A 222 -1.61 0.29 0.65
CA ASP A 222 -1.27 -0.55 -0.50
C ASP A 222 -0.17 0.14 -1.30
N ALA A 223 1.07 -0.30 -1.12
CA ALA A 223 2.25 0.22 -1.77
C ALA A 223 2.79 -0.78 -2.80
N TYR A 224 3.08 -0.28 -4.01
CA TYR A 224 3.72 -1.05 -5.06
C TYR A 224 4.87 -0.26 -5.67
N ARG A 225 6.05 -0.89 -5.77
CA ARG A 225 7.25 -0.27 -6.33
C ARG A 225 7.73 1.03 -5.66
N CYS A 226 7.32 1.27 -4.42
CA CYS A 226 7.82 2.39 -3.64
C CYS A 226 9.25 2.11 -3.15
N CYS A 227 10.20 2.95 -3.56
CA CYS A 227 11.63 2.84 -3.26
C CYS A 227 12.26 1.49 -3.66
N TYR A 228 11.83 0.87 -4.77
CA TYR A 228 12.47 -0.38 -5.21
C TYR A 228 13.97 -0.17 -5.47
N GLY A 229 14.79 -1.05 -4.92
CA GLY A 229 16.25 -0.95 -4.89
C GLY A 229 16.82 -0.03 -3.80
N GLY A 230 15.97 0.67 -3.03
CA GLY A 230 16.38 1.67 -2.04
C GLY A 230 16.24 1.26 -0.58
N GLY A 231 16.50 2.21 0.31
CA GLY A 231 16.52 2.02 1.77
C GLY A 231 15.20 2.30 2.50
N TYR A 232 14.21 2.89 1.83
CA TYR A 232 12.89 3.16 2.40
C TYR A 232 11.94 1.97 2.24
N ALA A 233 10.67 2.16 2.58
CA ALA A 233 9.66 1.10 2.64
C ALA A 233 8.34 1.52 2.00
N GLY A 234 7.51 0.54 1.61
CA GLY A 234 6.13 0.81 1.24
C GLY A 234 5.40 1.58 2.35
N PHE A 235 5.57 1.13 3.59
CA PHE A 235 5.15 1.85 4.79
C PHE A 235 6.28 1.96 5.82
N ARG A 236 6.56 3.18 6.30
CA ARG A 236 7.62 3.44 7.28
C ARG A 236 7.13 4.27 8.46
N LEU A 237 7.59 3.90 9.65
CA LEU A 237 7.54 4.73 10.86
C LEU A 237 8.96 5.18 11.21
N ALA A 238 9.16 6.48 11.41
CA ALA A 238 10.46 7.05 11.73
C ALA A 238 10.36 8.07 12.88
N ASN A 239 11.43 8.13 13.69
CA ASN A 239 11.69 9.18 14.67
C ASN A 239 10.56 9.36 15.70
N TYR A 240 10.58 8.59 16.78
CA TYR A 240 9.68 8.76 17.93
C TYR A 240 8.19 8.55 17.63
N CYS A 241 7.83 7.80 16.58
CA CYS A 241 6.43 7.42 16.41
C CYS A 241 5.97 6.53 17.56
N LYS A 242 4.77 6.82 18.09
CA LYS A 242 4.25 6.13 19.27
C LYS A 242 2.73 5.91 19.23
N ASN A 243 2.25 4.81 19.79
CA ASN A 243 0.81 4.54 19.93
C ASN A 243 0.10 4.57 18.57
N ILE A 244 0.54 3.67 17.68
CA ILE A 244 0.02 3.56 16.31
C ILE A 244 -0.60 2.18 16.12
N THR A 245 -1.84 2.14 15.65
CA THR A 245 -2.49 0.90 15.20
C THR A 245 -2.61 0.89 13.69
N VAL A 246 -2.26 -0.23 13.06
CA VAL A 246 -2.32 -0.43 11.61
C VAL A 246 -3.11 -1.69 11.32
N ASP A 247 -4.18 -1.60 10.52
CA ASP A 247 -4.99 -2.77 10.22
C ASP A 247 -4.33 -3.62 9.12
N TYR A 248 -3.91 -3.01 8.01
CA TYR A 248 -3.37 -3.77 6.90
C TYR A 248 -2.25 -3.05 6.14
N ILE A 249 -1.15 -3.76 5.93
CA ILE A 249 -0.05 -3.31 5.07
C ILE A 249 0.06 -4.28 3.89
N LYS A 250 -0.14 -3.77 2.68
CA LYS A 250 0.29 -4.42 1.45
C LYS A 250 1.50 -3.70 0.90
N SER A 251 2.61 -4.40 0.73
CA SER A 251 3.82 -3.84 0.12
C SER A 251 4.42 -4.85 -0.85
N VAL A 252 4.35 -4.53 -2.13
CA VAL A 252 4.79 -5.42 -3.21
C VAL A 252 5.88 -4.71 -4.00
N GLU A 253 7.01 -5.38 -4.24
CA GLU A 253 8.15 -4.80 -4.96
C GLU A 253 8.62 -3.46 -4.40
N CYS A 254 8.51 -3.23 -3.08
CA CYS A 254 9.02 -2.00 -2.47
C CYS A 254 10.49 -2.14 -2.07
N GLY A 255 11.14 -1.07 -1.64
CA GLY A 255 12.48 -1.12 -1.05
C GLY A 255 12.53 -2.10 0.13
N ARG A 256 11.64 -1.84 1.10
CA ARG A 256 11.24 -2.70 2.19
C ARG A 256 9.72 -2.77 2.23
N GLY A 257 9.16 -3.78 2.89
CA GLY A 257 7.72 -3.83 3.10
C GLY A 257 7.29 -2.89 4.21
N PHE A 258 7.62 -3.27 5.45
CA PHE A 258 7.38 -2.48 6.65
C PHE A 258 8.70 -2.18 7.36
N PHE A 259 8.93 -0.91 7.73
CA PHE A 259 10.16 -0.48 8.37
C PHE A 259 9.89 0.47 9.53
N THR A 260 10.42 0.13 10.71
CA THR A 260 10.46 1.02 11.88
C THR A 260 11.90 1.39 12.21
N VAL A 261 12.14 2.66 12.56
CA VAL A 261 13.48 3.18 12.86
C VAL A 261 13.44 4.43 13.74
N SER A 262 14.47 4.59 14.57
CA SER A 262 14.67 5.76 15.45
C SER A 262 13.58 5.88 16.51
N ASP A 263 13.63 4.99 17.49
CA ASP A 263 12.86 5.05 18.73
C ASP A 263 11.34 4.93 18.54
N ILE A 264 10.91 3.85 17.90
CA ILE A 264 9.49 3.57 17.66
C ILE A 264 8.90 2.82 18.84
N ARG A 265 7.74 3.23 19.36
CA ARG A 265 7.12 2.62 20.53
C ARG A 265 5.64 2.27 20.34
N ASP A 266 5.17 1.21 20.98
CA ASP A 266 3.73 0.89 21.09
C ASP A 266 3.00 0.88 19.73
N VAL A 267 3.47 0.02 18.82
CA VAL A 267 2.88 -0.11 17.47
C VAL A 267 2.30 -1.49 17.29
N THR A 268 1.04 -1.57 16.88
CA THR A 268 0.39 -2.84 16.52
C THR A 268 0.01 -2.83 15.05
N VAL A 269 0.50 -3.81 14.29
CA VAL A 269 0.10 -4.10 12.92
C VAL A 269 -0.71 -5.40 12.94
N LYS A 270 -1.98 -5.36 12.55
CA LYS A 270 -2.83 -6.56 12.58
C LYS A 270 -2.40 -7.56 11.50
N GLU A 271 -2.27 -7.11 10.25
CA GLU A 271 -1.96 -8.00 9.15
C GLU A 271 -1.01 -7.37 8.12
N VAL A 272 -0.12 -8.19 7.56
CA VAL A 272 0.77 -7.81 6.47
C VAL A 272 0.63 -8.76 5.27
N TYR A 273 0.72 -8.21 4.07
CA TYR A 273 0.99 -8.92 2.83
C TYR A 273 2.20 -8.26 2.17
N ILE A 274 3.38 -8.85 2.34
CA ILE A 274 4.63 -8.27 1.83
C ILE A 274 5.26 -9.22 0.84
N ARG A 275 5.53 -8.77 -0.39
CA ARG A 275 6.11 -9.60 -1.44
C ARG A 275 7.19 -8.86 -2.18
N ASP A 276 8.19 -9.63 -2.62
CA ASP A 276 9.09 -9.22 -3.68
C ASP A 276 9.85 -7.91 -3.45
N CYS A 277 9.93 -7.46 -2.20
CA CYS A 277 10.64 -6.25 -1.83
C CYS A 277 12.14 -6.44 -2.08
N SER A 278 12.84 -5.37 -2.47
CA SER A 278 14.25 -5.43 -2.87
C SER A 278 15.25 -5.48 -1.70
N ASN A 279 14.75 -5.65 -0.48
CA ASN A 279 15.53 -5.70 0.74
C ASN A 279 14.68 -6.41 1.80
N HIS A 280 14.85 -6.06 3.08
CA HIS A 280 14.02 -6.59 4.17
C HIS A 280 12.52 -6.42 3.88
N SER A 281 11.78 -7.52 3.92
CA SER A 281 10.33 -7.50 3.92
C SER A 281 9.84 -6.76 5.16
N ILE A 282 10.39 -7.09 6.32
CA ILE A 282 10.11 -6.43 7.59
C ILE A 282 11.43 -6.11 8.28
N LEU A 283 11.62 -4.85 8.69
CA LEU A 283 12.76 -4.45 9.51
C LEU A 283 12.26 -3.66 10.71
N LEU A 284 12.52 -4.18 11.91
CA LEU A 284 12.26 -3.49 13.17
C LEU A 284 13.58 -3.01 13.77
N GLN A 285 13.89 -1.72 13.63
CA GLN A 285 15.16 -1.13 14.08
C GLN A 285 14.90 -0.11 15.18
N ASN A 286 15.66 -0.19 16.29
CA ASN A 286 15.54 0.74 17.41
C ASN A 286 14.07 0.96 17.83
N SER A 287 13.40 -0.14 18.13
CA SER A 287 11.95 -0.18 18.37
C SER A 287 11.62 -0.90 19.68
N ASP A 288 10.61 -0.44 20.39
CA ASP A 288 10.09 -1.07 21.60
C ASP A 288 8.60 -1.36 21.44
N ASN A 289 8.16 -2.55 21.83
CA ASN A 289 6.75 -2.96 21.77
C ASN A 289 6.10 -2.78 20.38
N VAL A 290 6.79 -3.20 19.31
CA VAL A 290 6.23 -3.28 17.95
C VAL A 290 5.75 -4.70 17.67
N ARG A 291 4.47 -4.87 17.40
CA ARG A 291 3.81 -6.17 17.27
C ARG A 291 3.13 -6.31 15.92
N ILE A 292 3.60 -7.25 15.09
CA ILE A 292 2.91 -7.68 13.88
C ILE A 292 2.16 -8.97 14.23
N LEU A 293 0.84 -8.92 14.21
CA LEU A 293 0.00 -9.98 14.78
C LEU A 293 -0.26 -11.14 13.81
N GLY A 294 -0.17 -10.90 12.50
CA GLY A 294 -0.47 -11.90 11.50
C GLY A 294 -0.08 -11.48 10.08
N GLY A 295 -0.46 -12.31 9.12
CA GLY A 295 -0.19 -12.13 7.70
C GLY A 295 0.98 -12.95 7.18
N THR A 296 1.45 -12.58 5.99
CA THR A 296 2.47 -13.31 5.24
C THR A 296 3.49 -12.37 4.63
N TYR A 297 4.75 -12.80 4.61
CA TYR A 297 5.82 -12.06 3.97
C TYR A 297 6.73 -12.98 3.15
N GLY A 298 7.22 -12.52 2.00
CA GLY A 298 8.28 -13.17 1.24
C GLY A 298 9.59 -12.39 1.37
N GLY A 299 10.70 -13.05 1.74
CA GLY A 299 12.01 -12.43 1.99
C GLY A 299 12.37 -12.36 3.48
N VAL A 300 13.30 -11.46 3.84
CA VAL A 300 13.85 -11.37 5.20
C VAL A 300 12.95 -10.53 6.13
N ALA A 301 12.64 -11.07 7.31
CA ALA A 301 12.10 -10.31 8.44
C ALA A 301 13.14 -10.29 9.57
N LEU A 302 13.53 -9.09 10.01
CA LEU A 302 14.56 -8.91 11.04
C LEU A 302 14.06 -8.01 12.17
N ASN A 303 14.16 -8.52 13.40
CA ASN A 303 14.12 -7.72 14.61
C ASN A 303 15.57 -7.40 15.04
N HIS A 304 15.97 -6.13 14.92
CA HIS A 304 17.35 -5.71 15.20
C HIS A 304 17.67 -5.78 16.69
N TYR A 305 18.94 -5.98 17.08
CA TYR A 305 19.35 -6.16 18.48
C TYR A 305 19.07 -4.94 19.38
N THR A 306 18.93 -3.75 18.79
CA THR A 306 18.55 -2.53 19.52
C THR A 306 17.03 -2.41 19.73
N SER A 307 16.26 -3.39 19.30
CA SER A 307 14.83 -3.44 19.49
C SER A 307 14.48 -4.38 20.65
N SER A 308 13.47 -4.02 21.43
CA SER A 308 13.01 -4.77 22.60
C SER A 308 11.50 -5.00 22.56
N ASN A 309 11.00 -6.06 23.21
CA ASN A 309 9.58 -6.40 23.29
C ASN A 309 8.82 -6.48 21.95
N CYS A 310 9.54 -6.66 20.85
CA CYS A 310 8.96 -6.74 19.51
C CYS A 310 8.55 -8.18 19.15
N LEU A 311 7.47 -8.31 18.40
CA LEU A 311 6.93 -9.59 17.93
C LEU A 311 6.62 -9.52 16.43
N ILE A 312 7.07 -10.52 15.69
CA ILE A 312 6.67 -10.75 14.29
C ILE A 312 5.96 -12.10 14.24
N ASN A 313 4.64 -12.09 14.24
CA ASN A 313 3.79 -13.27 14.12
C ASN A 313 3.19 -13.42 12.71
N ALA A 314 3.91 -12.93 11.69
CA ALA A 314 3.61 -13.19 10.29
C ALA A 314 4.43 -14.40 9.80
N ASN A 315 3.92 -15.14 8.83
CA ASN A 315 4.60 -16.34 8.33
C ASN A 315 5.42 -16.04 7.07
N ALA A 316 6.64 -16.59 7.01
CA ALA A 316 7.49 -16.52 5.83
C ALA A 316 6.93 -17.42 4.71
N VAL A 317 6.87 -16.87 3.49
CA VAL A 317 6.65 -17.61 2.25
C VAL A 317 8.00 -18.05 1.72
N ARG A 318 8.17 -19.35 1.47
CA ARG A 318 9.42 -19.95 0.99
C ARG A 318 9.17 -20.86 -0.21
N ARG A 319 10.22 -21.14 -0.99
CA ARG A 319 10.26 -22.26 -1.92
C ARG A 319 11.00 -23.43 -1.28
N ILE A 320 10.69 -24.65 -1.68
CA ILE A 320 11.27 -25.87 -1.09
C ILE A 320 12.01 -26.61 -2.21
N ARG A 321 13.34 -26.60 -2.19
CA ARG A 321 14.19 -27.10 -3.28
C ARG A 321 14.78 -28.47 -2.95
N ASN A 322 14.63 -29.43 -3.85
CA ASN A 322 15.19 -30.77 -3.69
C ASN A 322 16.71 -30.76 -3.85
N ARG A 323 17.44 -31.49 -3.01
CA ARG A 323 18.91 -31.58 -3.06
C ARG A 323 19.42 -32.31 -4.30
N ALA A 324 18.72 -33.34 -4.76
CA ALA A 324 19.17 -34.15 -5.90
C ALA A 324 18.90 -33.49 -7.25
N THR A 325 17.76 -32.81 -7.40
CA THR A 325 17.31 -32.29 -8.71
C THR A 325 17.42 -30.77 -8.84
N ASN A 326 17.59 -30.03 -7.74
CA ASN A 326 17.42 -28.57 -7.68
C ASN A 326 16.03 -28.05 -8.10
N MET A 327 15.05 -28.93 -8.29
CA MET A 327 13.67 -28.54 -8.59
C MET A 327 12.95 -28.14 -7.31
N TYR A 328 11.91 -27.32 -7.47
CA TYR A 328 11.09 -26.88 -6.34
C TYR A 328 9.84 -27.71 -6.24
N LEU A 329 9.44 -27.99 -5.01
CA LEU A 329 8.14 -28.56 -4.72
C LEU A 329 7.04 -27.61 -5.22
N ASP A 330 6.07 -28.15 -5.94
CA ASP A 330 5.07 -27.40 -6.69
C ASP A 330 3.70 -28.07 -6.59
N GLY A 331 2.68 -27.30 -6.18
CA GLY A 331 1.29 -27.77 -6.08
C GLY A 331 0.58 -27.89 -7.45
N MET A 332 1.22 -27.45 -8.53
CA MET A 332 0.74 -27.45 -9.91
C MET A 332 -0.57 -26.67 -10.12
N GLY A 333 -0.99 -25.85 -9.15
CA GLY A 333 -2.27 -25.13 -9.16
C GLY A 333 -3.48 -26.06 -8.99
N ARG A 334 -3.26 -27.32 -8.62
CA ARG A 334 -4.33 -28.30 -8.39
C ARG A 334 -5.09 -27.94 -7.12
N THR A 335 -6.41 -28.08 -7.13
CA THR A 335 -7.30 -27.76 -6.01
C THR A 335 -8.10 -28.97 -5.50
N ASP A 336 -8.02 -30.10 -6.20
CA ASP A 336 -8.70 -31.33 -5.81
C ASP A 336 -8.03 -32.02 -4.62
N ASN A 337 -8.83 -32.43 -3.65
CA ASN A 337 -8.37 -33.19 -2.50
C ASN A 337 -7.75 -34.53 -2.92
N GLY A 338 -6.52 -34.78 -2.50
CA GLY A 338 -5.77 -35.98 -2.90
C GLY A 338 -5.00 -35.81 -4.21
N ALA A 339 -5.07 -34.65 -4.86
CA ALA A 339 -4.20 -34.32 -5.98
C ALA A 339 -2.74 -34.44 -5.57
N ASP A 340 -1.90 -34.93 -6.48
CA ASP A 340 -0.48 -35.10 -6.15
C ASP A 340 0.26 -33.76 -6.15
N VAL A 341 1.26 -33.65 -5.27
CA VAL A 341 2.26 -32.59 -5.29
C VAL A 341 3.40 -33.04 -6.21
N SER A 342 3.91 -32.12 -7.03
CA SER A 342 4.98 -32.40 -7.98
C SER A 342 6.24 -31.61 -7.63
N GLN A 343 7.29 -31.80 -8.42
CA GLN A 343 8.43 -30.89 -8.50
C GLN A 343 8.49 -30.21 -9.86
N TYR A 344 9.00 -28.99 -9.90
CA TYR A 344 9.13 -28.21 -11.13
C TYR A 344 10.45 -27.45 -11.16
N ALA A 345 11.13 -27.46 -12.31
CA ALA A 345 12.43 -26.81 -12.45
C ALA A 345 12.29 -25.28 -12.53
N ASN A 346 13.16 -24.56 -11.81
CA ASN A 346 13.40 -23.11 -11.97
C ASN A 346 12.14 -22.20 -11.98
N THR A 347 11.12 -22.56 -11.19
CA THR A 347 9.88 -21.79 -11.10
C THR A 347 9.91 -20.74 -9.98
N THR A 348 9.27 -19.60 -10.24
CA THR A 348 8.89 -18.57 -9.26
C THR A 348 7.37 -18.41 -9.19
N HIS A 349 6.63 -19.37 -9.76
CA HIS A 349 5.18 -19.34 -9.74
C HIS A 349 4.70 -19.53 -8.28
N PRO A 350 3.61 -18.86 -7.86
CA PRO A 350 3.02 -19.06 -6.52
C PRO A 350 2.66 -20.52 -6.17
N ASN A 351 2.61 -21.41 -7.17
CA ASN A 351 2.40 -22.84 -6.95
C ASN A 351 3.61 -23.52 -6.30
N ALA A 352 4.81 -22.92 -6.39
CA ALA A 352 6.01 -23.38 -5.72
C ALA A 352 6.30 -22.63 -4.41
N HIS A 353 5.38 -21.76 -3.99
CA HIS A 353 5.50 -20.97 -2.78
C HIS A 353 4.73 -21.64 -1.64
N TRP A 354 5.38 -21.76 -0.50
CA TRP A 354 4.89 -22.51 0.65
C TRP A 354 5.05 -21.68 1.91
N VAL A 355 3.95 -21.55 2.65
CA VAL A 355 3.90 -20.95 3.98
C VAL A 355 4.04 -22.07 5.00
N LEU A 356 5.07 -21.98 5.85
CA LEU A 356 5.24 -22.90 6.97
C LEU A 356 4.43 -22.35 8.15
N VAL A 357 3.33 -23.02 8.48
CA VAL A 357 2.45 -22.62 9.59
C VAL A 357 2.68 -23.57 10.77
N PRO A 358 3.19 -23.10 11.92
CA PRO A 358 3.45 -23.95 13.08
C PRO A 358 2.14 -24.52 13.68
N VAL A 359 2.18 -25.79 14.07
CA VAL A 359 1.08 -26.51 14.74
C VAL A 359 1.67 -27.47 15.79
N GLY A 360 1.72 -27.00 17.05
CA GLY A 360 2.47 -27.70 18.11
C GLY A 360 3.95 -27.80 17.73
N ASN A 361 4.51 -29.01 17.76
CA ASN A 361 5.91 -29.29 17.36
C ASN A 361 6.08 -29.58 15.85
N TYR A 362 5.03 -29.39 15.05
CA TYR A 362 5.00 -29.72 13.62
C TYR A 362 4.65 -28.49 12.78
N TYR A 363 4.65 -28.64 11.46
CA TYR A 363 4.27 -27.60 10.51
C TYR A 363 3.19 -28.11 9.55
N TYR A 364 2.26 -27.23 9.19
CA TYR A 364 1.59 -27.30 7.90
C TYR A 364 2.44 -26.60 6.85
N LEU A 365 2.57 -27.21 5.68
CA LEU A 365 3.17 -26.60 4.51
C LEU A 365 2.04 -26.23 3.56
N VAL A 366 1.69 -24.94 3.53
CA VAL A 366 0.50 -24.42 2.84
C VAL A 366 0.93 -23.77 1.54
N ASN A 367 0.39 -24.23 0.42
CA ASN A 367 0.64 -23.63 -0.88
C ASN A 367 0.09 -22.20 -0.92
N GLU A 368 0.87 -21.23 -1.39
CA GLU A 368 0.43 -19.84 -1.45
C GLU A 368 -0.67 -19.63 -2.50
N ALA A 369 -0.58 -20.29 -3.66
CA ALA A 369 -1.55 -20.12 -4.73
C ALA A 369 -2.93 -20.70 -4.38
N THR A 370 -2.94 -21.90 -3.79
CA THR A 370 -4.18 -22.67 -3.62
C THR A 370 -4.66 -22.76 -2.16
N GLY A 371 -3.82 -22.42 -1.18
CA GLY A 371 -4.12 -22.62 0.25
C GLY A 371 -4.14 -24.09 0.69
N MET A 372 -3.79 -25.02 -0.20
CA MET A 372 -3.78 -26.45 0.11
C MET A 372 -2.56 -26.83 0.95
N LYS A 373 -2.73 -27.83 1.81
CA LYS A 373 -1.66 -28.38 2.65
C LYS A 373 -1.10 -29.65 2.02
N ILE A 374 0.22 -29.83 2.10
CA ILE A 374 0.85 -31.11 1.78
C ILE A 374 0.35 -32.19 2.74
N ASP A 375 -0.03 -33.35 2.22
CA ASP A 375 -0.60 -34.47 2.96
C ASP A 375 -0.01 -35.81 2.49
N GLY A 376 0.43 -36.65 3.44
CA GLY A 376 0.98 -37.98 3.16
C GLY A 376 -0.09 -39.07 2.92
N TYR A 377 -1.37 -38.73 3.08
CA TYR A 377 -2.54 -39.58 2.85
C TYR A 377 -2.55 -40.91 3.64
N GLY A 378 -1.75 -41.02 4.71
CA GLY A 378 -1.60 -42.25 5.51
C GLY A 378 -0.89 -43.38 4.77
N ARG A 379 -0.32 -43.09 3.60
CA ARG A 379 0.38 -44.04 2.74
C ARG A 379 1.72 -44.44 3.35
N THR A 380 2.09 -45.72 3.23
CA THR A 380 3.28 -46.30 3.89
C THR A 380 4.19 -47.07 2.93
N VAL A 381 3.86 -47.15 1.64
CA VAL A 381 4.66 -47.89 0.65
C VAL A 381 5.65 -46.92 0.00
N ASN A 382 6.90 -47.37 -0.12
CA ASN A 382 7.94 -46.60 -0.80
C ASN A 382 7.52 -46.27 -2.24
N GLY A 383 7.52 -44.98 -2.58
CA GLY A 383 7.10 -44.49 -3.89
C GLY A 383 5.64 -44.07 -3.98
N ASP A 384 4.87 -44.22 -2.90
CA ASP A 384 3.54 -43.65 -2.78
C ASP A 384 3.60 -42.13 -2.96
N ALA A 385 2.69 -41.58 -3.77
CA ALA A 385 2.66 -40.14 -4.03
C ALA A 385 2.38 -39.34 -2.74
N VAL A 386 3.00 -38.17 -2.63
CA VAL A 386 2.58 -37.12 -1.71
C VAL A 386 1.45 -36.34 -2.36
N SER A 387 0.38 -36.14 -1.61
CA SER A 387 -0.80 -35.44 -2.08
C SER A 387 -0.93 -34.07 -1.41
N GLN A 388 -1.93 -33.32 -1.81
CA GLN A 388 -2.35 -32.08 -1.18
C GLN A 388 -3.84 -32.10 -0.88
N TYR A 389 -4.23 -31.40 0.18
CA TYR A 389 -5.60 -31.42 0.68
C TYR A 389 -6.03 -30.03 1.16
N SER A 390 -7.29 -29.69 0.91
CA SER A 390 -7.94 -28.44 1.34
C SER A 390 -8.58 -28.58 2.73
N GLY A 391 -8.58 -27.52 3.54
CA GLY A 391 -9.31 -27.46 4.81
C GLY A 391 -8.47 -27.51 6.09
N SER A 392 -9.16 -27.51 7.24
CA SER A 392 -8.56 -27.61 8.59
C SER A 392 -8.24 -29.08 8.89
N THR A 393 -7.15 -29.60 8.33
CA THR A 393 -6.72 -30.97 8.55
C THR A 393 -6.01 -31.08 9.91
N THR A 394 -6.77 -31.37 10.97
CA THR A 394 -6.18 -31.72 12.28
C THR A 394 -5.50 -33.10 12.27
N HIS A 395 -5.62 -33.85 11.18
CA HIS A 395 -5.06 -35.18 11.02
C HIS A 395 -3.54 -35.13 10.87
N ALA A 396 -2.85 -36.11 11.46
CA ALA A 396 -1.40 -36.18 11.49
C ALA A 396 -0.76 -36.34 10.10
N ASN A 397 -1.50 -36.78 9.08
CA ASN A 397 -0.97 -36.93 7.71
C ASN A 397 -0.65 -35.58 7.04
N ALA A 398 -1.24 -34.47 7.48
CA ALA A 398 -0.97 -33.13 6.95
C ALA A 398 0.13 -32.38 7.72
N GLN A 399 0.67 -33.00 8.78
CA GLN A 399 1.62 -32.37 9.70
C GLN A 399 3.00 -32.96 9.50
N TRP A 400 3.99 -32.08 9.38
CA TRP A 400 5.34 -32.47 9.01
C TRP A 400 6.36 -31.97 10.03
N SER A 401 7.33 -32.81 10.36
CA SER A 401 8.52 -32.42 11.12
C SER A 401 9.63 -32.04 10.16
N LEU A 402 10.42 -31.03 10.51
CA LEU A 402 11.65 -30.68 9.80
C LEU A 402 12.83 -31.23 10.59
N VAL A 403 13.48 -32.26 10.06
CA VAL A 403 14.63 -32.92 10.71
C VAL A 403 15.88 -32.61 9.91
N GLU A 404 16.86 -31.96 10.52
CA GLU A 404 18.11 -31.61 9.83
C GLU A 404 18.84 -32.88 9.35
N ALA A 405 19.29 -32.85 8.09
CA ALA A 405 20.11 -33.89 7.49
C ALA A 405 21.60 -33.53 7.57
N SER A 406 22.00 -32.48 6.85
CA SER A 406 23.35 -31.89 6.86
C SER A 406 23.36 -30.61 6.02
N ASN A 407 24.24 -29.66 6.34
CA ASN A 407 24.55 -28.49 5.51
C ASN A 407 23.30 -27.66 5.08
N GLY A 408 22.34 -27.45 6.00
CA GLY A 408 21.13 -26.68 5.71
C GLY A 408 20.07 -27.41 4.86
N TYR A 409 20.24 -28.73 4.66
CA TYR A 409 19.20 -29.60 4.13
C TYR A 409 18.45 -30.33 5.24
N TYR A 410 17.16 -30.53 5.02
CA TYR A 410 16.22 -31.12 5.95
C TYR A 410 15.47 -32.28 5.30
N TYR A 411 15.14 -33.26 6.11
CA TYR A 411 14.06 -34.19 5.82
C TYR A 411 12.74 -33.57 6.25
N ILE A 412 11.72 -33.68 5.40
CA ILE A 412 10.34 -33.29 5.71
C ILE A 412 9.59 -34.58 6.02
N VAL A 413 9.39 -34.85 7.31
CA VAL A 413 8.95 -36.15 7.82
C VAL A 413 7.48 -36.10 8.22
N ASN A 414 6.66 -36.95 7.63
CA ASN A 414 5.24 -37.04 7.93
C ASN A 414 5.03 -37.48 9.38
N ARG A 415 4.20 -36.75 10.15
CA ARG A 415 3.94 -37.06 11.56
C ARG A 415 3.28 -38.42 11.75
N ALA A 416 2.37 -38.82 10.85
CA ALA A 416 1.59 -40.04 11.03
C ALA A 416 2.37 -41.30 10.67
N THR A 417 3.10 -41.26 9.56
CA THR A 417 3.73 -42.46 8.98
C THR A 417 5.23 -42.54 9.22
N GLY A 418 5.87 -41.43 9.62
CA GLY A 418 7.32 -41.32 9.72
C GLY A 418 8.04 -41.33 8.37
N MET A 419 7.30 -41.36 7.25
CA MET A 419 7.89 -41.31 5.91
C MET A 419 8.39 -39.91 5.57
N LYS A 420 9.39 -39.85 4.70
CA LYS A 420 10.03 -38.62 4.22
C LYS A 420 9.45 -38.22 2.85
N LEU A 421 9.16 -36.94 2.66
CA LEU A 421 8.92 -36.36 1.33
C LEU A 421 10.16 -36.59 0.45
N ASP A 422 9.95 -37.13 -0.74
CA ASP A 422 11.01 -37.66 -1.59
C ASP A 422 10.69 -37.38 -3.08
N GLY A 423 11.66 -36.91 -3.87
CA GLY A 423 11.52 -36.76 -5.32
C GLY A 423 11.46 -38.09 -6.11
N TYR A 424 11.64 -39.23 -5.43
CA TYR A 424 11.65 -40.61 -5.93
C TYR A 424 12.62 -40.87 -7.09
N GLY A 425 13.73 -40.13 -7.16
CA GLY A 425 14.69 -40.19 -8.27
C GLY A 425 14.15 -39.65 -9.59
N ARG A 426 12.96 -39.05 -9.59
CA ARG A 426 12.33 -38.44 -10.76
C ARG A 426 12.96 -37.07 -11.05
N THR A 427 13.12 -36.73 -12.32
CA THR A 427 13.94 -35.59 -12.78
C THR A 427 13.25 -34.72 -13.83
N GLY A 428 11.99 -34.98 -14.16
CA GLY A 428 11.16 -34.16 -15.04
C GLY A 428 10.37 -33.10 -14.28
N SER A 429 10.12 -31.96 -14.93
CA SER A 429 9.17 -30.97 -14.39
C SER A 429 7.75 -31.50 -14.49
N GLY A 430 6.99 -31.34 -13.40
CA GLY A 430 5.66 -31.93 -13.25
C GLY A 430 5.69 -33.35 -12.67
N ASP A 431 6.87 -33.97 -12.52
CA ASP A 431 6.99 -35.28 -11.89
C ASP A 431 6.48 -35.24 -10.46
N ILE A 432 5.67 -36.24 -10.12
CA ILE A 432 5.05 -36.36 -8.81
C ILE A 432 6.13 -36.59 -7.75
N CYS A 433 6.08 -35.84 -6.65
CA CYS A 433 6.85 -36.16 -5.46
C CYS A 433 6.17 -37.31 -4.71
N SER A 434 6.99 -38.17 -4.13
CA SER A 434 6.56 -39.38 -3.42
C SER A 434 7.00 -39.34 -1.96
N GLN A 435 6.73 -40.43 -1.26
CA GLN A 435 7.15 -40.68 0.10
C GLN A 435 8.05 -41.89 0.12
N TYR A 436 9.05 -41.86 0.99
CA TYR A 436 9.94 -43.01 1.19
C TYR A 436 10.18 -43.25 2.68
N SER A 437 10.59 -44.48 3.01
CA SER A 437 10.93 -44.93 4.37
C SER A 437 11.66 -43.86 5.17
N GLY A 438 11.22 -43.64 6.43
CA GLY A 438 11.84 -42.68 7.35
C GLY A 438 13.33 -42.93 7.62
N SER A 439 13.82 -44.15 7.39
CA SER A 439 15.24 -44.48 7.51
C SER A 439 16.10 -44.05 6.31
N THR A 440 15.51 -43.56 5.22
CA THR A 440 16.27 -43.17 4.03
C THR A 440 17.21 -41.99 4.30
N THR A 441 18.37 -42.05 3.68
CA THR A 441 19.37 -40.96 3.66
C THR A 441 19.58 -40.38 2.27
N HIS A 442 18.77 -40.80 1.29
CA HIS A 442 18.96 -40.42 -0.11
C HIS A 442 18.83 -38.89 -0.31
N TYR A 443 19.58 -38.34 -1.26
CA TYR A 443 19.54 -36.90 -1.55
C TYR A 443 18.18 -36.44 -2.11
N ASN A 444 17.45 -37.29 -2.81
CA ASN A 444 16.09 -36.98 -3.27
C ASN A 444 15.07 -36.89 -2.13
N ALA A 445 15.39 -37.33 -0.91
CA ALA A 445 14.57 -37.11 0.30
C ALA A 445 14.96 -35.85 1.09
N GLN A 446 15.96 -35.11 0.63
CA GLN A 446 16.52 -33.95 1.34
C GLN A 446 16.14 -32.66 0.61
N TRP A 447 15.70 -31.67 1.38
CA TRP A 447 15.15 -30.43 0.86
C TRP A 447 15.79 -29.23 1.57
N THR A 448 15.96 -28.12 0.86
CA THR A 448 16.35 -26.85 1.46
C THR A 448 15.24 -25.83 1.26
N PHE A 449 15.08 -24.94 2.24
CA PHE A 449 14.08 -23.88 2.20
C PHE A 449 14.74 -22.61 1.68
N VAL A 450 14.26 -22.14 0.54
CA VAL A 450 14.80 -20.98 -0.18
C VAL A 450 13.82 -19.84 -0.05
N ASP A 451 14.26 -18.69 0.43
CA ASP A 451 13.40 -17.51 0.50
C ASP A 451 12.95 -17.08 -0.91
N THR A 452 11.75 -16.50 -1.01
CA THR A 452 11.16 -16.11 -2.30
C THR A 452 11.89 -14.94 -2.97
N LYS A 453 12.70 -14.17 -2.23
CA LYS A 453 13.77 -13.29 -2.76
C LYS A 453 14.94 -13.17 -1.77
N TYR A 454 16.16 -13.11 -2.32
CA TYR A 454 17.50 -13.03 -1.71
C TYR A 454 18.17 -14.35 -1.30
N ASP A 455 18.76 -15.01 -2.31
CA ASP A 455 19.93 -15.86 -2.09
C ASP A 455 21.10 -14.96 -1.60
N ASN A 456 21.68 -15.35 -0.46
CA ASN A 456 23.01 -15.02 0.08
C ASN A 456 23.15 -13.98 1.22
N VAL A 457 23.50 -14.56 2.38
CA VAL A 457 24.24 -14.03 3.55
C VAL A 457 23.44 -13.24 4.60
N LEU A 458 22.85 -14.02 5.51
CA LEU A 458 22.86 -13.65 6.93
C LEU A 458 24.32 -13.61 7.40
N ASN A 459 24.83 -12.43 7.73
CA ASN A 459 25.79 -12.33 8.81
C ASN A 459 25.20 -11.40 9.86
N PRO A 460 24.99 -11.88 11.10
CA PRO A 460 24.80 -10.99 12.21
C PRO A 460 26.11 -10.24 12.45
N ARG A 461 26.05 -8.92 12.54
CA ARG A 461 26.95 -8.13 13.38
C ARG A 461 26.12 -7.27 14.29
#